data_AF-A0A920WBF9-F1
#
_entry.id   AF-A0A920WBF9-F1
#
_cell.length_a   1.000
_cell.length_b   1.000
_cell.length_c   1.000
_cell.angle_alpha   90.00
_cell.angle_beta   90.00
_cell.angle_gamma   90.00
#
_symmetry.space_group_name_H-M   'P 1'
#
loop_
_entity.id
_entity.type
_entity.pdbx_description
1 polymer ?
#
loop_
_entity_poly.entity_id
_entity_poly.type
_entity_poly.pdbx_seq_one_letter_code
_entity_poly.pdbx_strand_id
1 'polypeptide(L)'
;MSFLTGRSGAGKTTFLRLILLLSSPTRGEILVNGINISKLPRSRLASYRRHIGVVFQDHNLLGYRNVFENVAIPLWVLVKGQGN
;
A
#
# COMPACT_ATOMS: atom_id res chain seq x y z
N MET A 1 15.50 5.42 -9.41
CA MET A 1 14.22 5.04 -10.05
C MET A 1 14.39 3.65 -10.62
N SER A 2 13.48 2.73 -10.32
CA SER A 2 13.58 1.31 -10.72
C SER A 2 12.31 0.89 -11.46
N PHE A 3 12.45 -0.02 -12.42
CA PHE A 3 11.35 -0.52 -13.22
C PHE A 3 11.18 -2.03 -13.02
N LEU A 4 9.93 -2.47 -12.91
CA LEU A 4 9.56 -3.89 -12.88
C LEU A 4 8.77 -4.21 -14.16
N THR A 5 9.43 -4.87 -15.11
CA THR A 5 8.84 -5.21 -16.42
C THR A 5 8.70 -6.73 -16.58
N GLY A 6 7.92 -7.17 -17.57
CA GLY A 6 7.68 -8.59 -17.83
C GLY A 6 6.32 -8.82 -18.50
N ARG A 7 6.11 -10.01 -19.07
CA ARG A 7 4.85 -10.38 -19.74
C ARG A 7 3.64 -10.35 -18.78
N SER A 8 2.43 -10.28 -19.32
CA SER A 8 1.21 -10.48 -18.52
C SER A 8 1.28 -11.84 -17.79
N GLY A 9 0.79 -11.88 -16.55
CA GLY A 9 0.88 -13.09 -15.71
C GLY A 9 2.24 -13.33 -15.04
N ALA A 10 3.29 -12.56 -15.32
CA ALA A 10 4.61 -12.73 -14.69
C ALA A 10 4.66 -12.38 -13.17
N GLY A 11 3.51 -12.07 -12.55
CA GLY A 11 3.44 -11.81 -11.10
C GLY A 11 3.74 -10.38 -10.66
N LYS A 12 3.89 -9.41 -11.58
CA LYS A 12 4.17 -7.99 -11.25
C LYS A 12 3.14 -7.40 -10.27
N THR A 13 1.85 -7.63 -10.53
CA THR A 13 0.76 -7.17 -9.65
C THR A 13 0.82 -7.86 -8.28
N THR A 14 1.15 -9.15 -8.25
CA THR A 14 1.36 -9.91 -7.01
C THR A 14 2.52 -9.34 -6.21
N PHE A 15 3.64 -9.02 -6.87
CA PHE A 15 4.81 -8.41 -6.24
C PHE A 15 4.48 -7.07 -5.58
N LEU A 16 3.79 -6.18 -6.27
CA LEU A 16 3.36 -4.90 -5.71
C LEU A 16 2.36 -5.08 -4.54
N ARG A 17 1.46 -6.07 -4.63
CA ARG A 17 0.55 -6.44 -3.53
C ARG A 17 1.29 -6.98 -2.29
N LEU A 18 2.38 -7.73 -2.49
CA LEU A 18 3.21 -8.24 -1.39
C LEU A 18 3.92 -7.09 -0.65
N ILE A 19 4.45 -6.10 -1.39
CA ILE A 19 5.05 -4.90 -0.76
C ILE A 19 4.01 -4.20 0.12
N LEU A 20 2.78 -4.03 -0.36
CA LEU A 20 1.71 -3.36 0.41
C LEU A 20 1.07 -4.23 1.50
N LEU A 21 1.52 -5.49 1.65
CA LEU A 21 0.88 -6.52 2.45
C LEU A 21 -0.64 -6.61 2.18
N LEU A 22 -1.04 -6.43 0.92
CA LEU A 22 -2.38 -6.78 0.44
C LEU A 22 -2.50 -8.28 0.20
N SER A 23 -1.37 -8.97 0.11
CA SER A 23 -1.23 -10.42 0.12
C SER A 23 -0.04 -10.78 1.01
N SER A 24 -0.12 -11.90 1.72
CA SER A 24 0.99 -12.40 2.53
C SER A 24 1.90 -13.28 1.70
N PRO A 25 3.23 -13.23 1.89
CA PRO A 25 4.13 -14.17 1.24
C PRO A 25 3.85 -15.58 1.75
N THR A 26 3.84 -16.57 0.86
CA THR A 26 3.72 -17.98 1.27
C THR A 26 4.97 -18.45 2.01
N ARG A 27 6.15 -17.99 1.58
CA ARG A 27 7.47 -18.28 2.19
C ARG A 27 8.39 -17.08 2.02
N GLY A 28 9.43 -17.01 2.84
CA GLY A 28 10.44 -15.96 2.81
C GLY A 28 10.04 -14.72 3.62
N GLU A 29 10.88 -13.69 3.53
CA GLU A 29 10.74 -12.44 4.27
C GLU A 29 10.79 -11.25 3.32
N ILE A 30 10.03 -10.21 3.63
CA ILE A 30 10.03 -8.94 2.89
C ILE A 30 10.56 -7.88 3.84
N LEU A 31 11.66 -7.23 3.45
CA LEU A 31 12.24 -6.13 4.21
C LEU A 31 11.97 -4.81 3.49
N VAL A 32 11.40 -3.85 4.22
CA VAL A 32 11.20 -2.48 3.73
C VAL A 32 11.75 -1.53 4.78
N ASN A 33 12.67 -0.65 4.38
CA ASN A 33 13.41 0.25 5.27
C ASN A 33 14.06 -0.50 6.45
N GLY A 34 14.61 -1.70 6.21
CA GLY A 34 15.24 -2.55 7.23
C GLY A 34 14.27 -3.27 8.17
N ILE A 35 12.96 -3.07 8.03
CA ILE A 35 11.94 -3.73 8.85
C ILE A 35 11.40 -4.93 8.09
N ASN A 36 11.37 -6.10 8.73
CA ASN A 36 10.68 -7.27 8.20
C ASN A 36 9.15 -7.05 8.30
N ILE A 37 8.54 -6.74 7.16
CA ILE A 37 7.11 -6.44 7.09
C ILE A 37 6.25 -7.70 7.11
N SER A 38 6.80 -8.86 6.73
CA SER A 38 6.08 -10.14 6.71
C SER A 38 5.62 -10.59 8.09
N LYS A 39 6.26 -10.08 9.15
CA LYS A 39 5.96 -10.36 10.56
C LYS A 39 5.21 -9.22 11.26
N LEU A 40 4.76 -8.19 10.53
CA LEU A 40 4.07 -7.05 11.14
C LEU A 40 2.72 -7.47 11.75
N PRO A 41 2.43 -7.10 13.00
CA PRO A 41 1.12 -7.32 13.58
C PRO A 41 0.07 -6.47 12.86
N ARG A 42 -1.17 -6.97 12.80
CA ARG A 42 -2.29 -6.29 12.10
C ARG A 42 -2.49 -4.84 12.55
N SER A 43 -2.26 -4.55 13.83
CA SER A 43 -2.37 -3.20 14.41
C SER A 43 -1.39 -2.19 13.77
N ARG A 44 -0.24 -2.64 13.27
CA ARG A 44 0.76 -1.78 12.63
C ARG A 44 0.63 -1.70 11.11
N LEU A 45 -0.24 -2.49 10.48
CA LEU A 45 -0.42 -2.50 9.02
C LEU A 45 -0.88 -1.14 8.48
N ALA A 46 -1.83 -0.49 9.15
CA ALA A 46 -2.32 0.82 8.73
C ALA A 46 -1.22 1.88 8.81
N SER A 47 -0.41 1.85 9.89
CA SER A 47 0.75 2.73 10.03
C SER A 47 1.77 2.48 8.93
N TYR A 48 2.11 1.22 8.65
CA TYR A 48 3.02 0.85 7.58
C TYR A 48 2.57 1.37 6.21
N ARG A 49 1.31 1.13 5.83
CA ARG A 49 0.77 1.54 4.52
C ARG A 49 0.72 3.05 4.33
N ARG A 50 0.67 3.86 5.39
CA ARG A 50 0.74 5.33 5.31
C ARG A 50 2.11 5.84 4.84
N HIS A 51 3.17 5.04 4.96
CA HIS A 51 4.51 5.41 4.49
C HIS A 51 4.70 5.15 2.98
N ILE A 52 3.72 4.56 2.30
CA ILE A 52 3.83 4.16 0.89
C ILE A 52 2.69 4.78 0.09
N GLY A 53 3.03 5.68 -0.83
CA GLY A 53 2.11 6.16 -1.85
C GLY A 53 1.96 5.14 -2.97
N VAL A 54 0.72 4.85 -3.39
CA VAL A 54 0.41 3.86 -4.42
C VAL A 54 -0.58 4.45 -5.41
N VAL A 55 -0.27 4.27 -6.69
CA VAL A 55 -1.22 4.51 -7.79
C VAL A 55 -1.59 3.15 -8.38
N PHE A 56 -2.89 2.82 -8.36
CA PHE A 56 -3.40 1.55 -8.87
C PHE A 56 -3.66 1.64 -10.38
N GLN A 57 -3.68 0.49 -11.07
CA GLN A 57 -4.01 0.43 -12.50
C GLN A 57 -5.44 0.90 -12.77
N ASP A 58 -6.37 0.47 -11.91
CA ASP A 58 -7.73 0.98 -11.90
C ASP A 58 -7.79 2.22 -11.01
N HIS A 59 -8.39 3.29 -11.54
CA HIS A 59 -8.49 4.57 -10.86
C HIS A 59 -9.48 4.45 -9.69
N ASN A 60 -8.96 4.17 -8.49
CA ASN A 60 -9.73 4.03 -7.24
C ASN A 60 -10.21 5.38 -6.67
N LEU A 61 -10.79 6.23 -7.52
CA LEU A 61 -11.38 7.51 -7.12
C LEU A 61 -12.79 7.31 -6.58
N LEU A 62 -13.17 8.11 -5.57
CA LEU A 62 -14.52 8.17 -5.06
C LEU A 62 -15.35 9.07 -5.97
N GLY A 63 -16.17 8.46 -6.84
CA GLY A 63 -16.95 9.16 -7.87
C GLY A 63 -18.00 10.15 -7.33
N TYR A 64 -18.36 10.05 -6.05
CA TYR A 64 -19.26 10.99 -5.37
C TYR A 64 -18.52 12.17 -4.72
N ARG A 65 -17.21 12.31 -4.95
CA ARG A 65 -16.35 13.36 -4.39
C ARG A 65 -15.57 14.08 -5.48
N ASN A 66 -15.24 15.35 -5.23
CA ASN A 66 -14.41 16.12 -6.15
C ASN A 66 -12.92 15.77 -6.04
N VAL A 67 -12.11 16.36 -6.91
CA VAL A 67 -10.66 16.10 -6.97
C VAL A 67 -9.95 16.47 -5.66
N PHE A 68 -10.26 17.64 -5.10
CA PHE A 68 -9.66 18.11 -3.85
C PHE A 68 -9.96 17.13 -2.71
N GLU A 69 -11.21 16.69 -2.60
CA GLU A 69 -11.63 15.73 -1.58
C GLU A 69 -10.96 14.36 -1.76
N ASN A 70 -10.82 13.87 -2.99
CA ASN A 70 -10.11 12.61 -3.27
C ASN A 70 -8.65 12.67 -2.82
N VAL A 71 -7.98 13.79 -3.08
CA VAL A 71 -6.58 14.02 -2.67
C VAL A 71 -6.45 14.26 -1.16
N ALA A 72 -7.47 14.85 -0.51
CA ALA A 72 -7.46 15.16 0.92
C ALA A 72 -7.73 13.94 1.82
N ILE A 73 -8.35 12.86 1.32
CA ILE A 73 -8.72 11.68 2.13
C ILE A 73 -7.56 11.10 2.95
N PRO A 74 -6.36 10.82 2.37
CA PRO A 74 -5.24 10.30 3.14
C PRO A 74 -4.85 11.22 4.31
N LEU A 75 -4.95 12.55 4.11
CA LEU A 75 -4.66 13.55 5.15
C LEU A 75 -5.70 13.49 6.28
N TRP A 76 -6.98 13.38 5.98
CA TRP A 76 -8.03 13.26 7.00
C TRP A 76 -7.91 11.96 7.81
N VAL A 77 -7.53 10.86 7.16
CA VAL A 77 -7.31 9.57 7.83
C VAL A 77 -6.08 9.63 8.75
N LEU A 78 -5.05 10.41 8.39
CA LEU A 78 -3.91 10.65 9.27
C LEU A 78 -4.32 11.42 10.54
N VAL A 79 -5.12 12.48 10.40
CA VAL A 79 -5.59 13.29 11.53
C VAL A 79 -6.51 12.50 12.46
N LYS A 80 -7.47 11.73 11.94
CA LYS A 80 -8.37 10.92 12.78
C LYS A 80 -7.68 9.73 13.46
N GLY A 81 -6.56 9.26 12.93
CA GLY A 81 -5.81 8.12 13.47
C GLY A 81 -4.92 8.43 14.67
N GLN A 82 -4.83 9.69 15.11
CA GLN A 82 -4.05 10.11 16.29
C GLN A 82 -4.89 10.30 17.57
N GLY A 83 -6.20 10.02 17.52
CA GLY A 83 -7.07 9.99 18.69
C GLY A 83 -7.18 8.60 19.29
N ASN A 84 -6.14 8.14 19.98
CA ASN A 84 -6.22 7.14 21.05
C ASN A 84 -5.05 7.31 22.01
#